data_AF-A0A949WHL5-F1
#
_entry.id   AF-A0A949WHL5-F1
#
_cell.length_a   1.000
_cell.length_b   1.000
_cell.length_c   1.000
_cell.angle_alpha   90.00
_cell.angle_beta   90.00
_cell.angle_gamma   90.00
#
_symmetry.space_group_name_H-M   'P 1'
#
loop_
_entity.id
_entity.type
_entity.pdbx_description
1 polymer ?
#
loop_
_entity_poly.entity_id
_entity_poly.type
_entity_poly.pdbx_seq_one_letter_code
_entity_poly.pdbx_strand_id
1 'polypeptide(L)'
;MAFRKPTTTLGGLIWWDNISQNEYFIIQEHKVGLPVWPYKYRITMRENRMEIANSNDFQEISMDWEYLKKYAVPQIEDKIDIGKSVKDIDVISLISLISKITIGI
;
A
#
# COMPACT_ATOMS: atom_id res chain seq x y z
N MET A 1 -4.61 15.07 -7.56
CA MET A 1 -3.33 15.10 -6.82
C MET A 1 -2.16 14.93 -7.77
N ALA A 2 -1.09 15.69 -7.60
CA ALA A 2 0.20 15.38 -8.22
C ALA A 2 1.04 14.64 -7.18
N PHE A 3 1.17 13.31 -7.31
CA PHE A 3 2.17 12.55 -6.58
C PHE A 3 3.52 13.22 -6.78
N ARG A 4 4.10 13.78 -5.71
CA ARG A 4 5.43 14.36 -5.78
C ARG A 4 6.45 13.24 -5.74
N LYS A 5 7.59 13.45 -6.41
CA LYS A 5 8.72 12.53 -6.31
C LYS A 5 9.09 12.39 -4.83
N PRO A 6 9.25 11.16 -4.33
CA PRO A 6 9.50 10.97 -2.92
C PRO A 6 10.84 11.59 -2.48
N THR A 7 10.83 12.24 -1.32
CA THR A 7 11.96 13.04 -0.79
C THR A 7 12.44 12.49 0.55
N THR A 8 13.75 12.43 0.79
CA THR A 8 14.32 11.91 2.04
C THR A 8 14.15 12.90 3.20
N THR A 9 13.74 12.44 4.39
CA THR A 9 13.36 13.33 5.51
C THR A 9 14.35 13.39 6.69
N LEU A 10 15.57 12.83 6.55
CA LEU A 10 16.55 12.62 7.63
C LEU A 10 16.85 13.85 8.52
N GLY A 11 16.85 15.07 7.97
CA GLY A 11 17.17 16.29 8.74
C GLY A 11 16.00 16.91 9.53
N GLY A 12 14.77 16.46 9.32
CA GLY A 12 13.57 17.16 9.81
C GLY A 12 12.93 16.59 11.07
N LEU A 13 13.26 15.35 11.47
CA LEU A 13 12.45 14.52 12.38
C LEU A 13 12.02 15.19 13.70
N ILE A 14 12.86 16.05 14.30
CA ILE A 14 12.54 16.71 15.58
C ILE A 14 11.37 17.70 15.51
N TRP A 15 11.03 18.17 14.31
CA TRP A 15 9.95 19.12 14.06
C TRP A 15 8.64 18.45 13.67
N TRP A 16 8.58 17.12 13.70
CA TRP A 16 7.41 16.33 13.31
C TRP A 16 6.97 15.43 14.44
N ASP A 17 5.67 15.44 14.71
CA ASP A 17 5.03 14.54 15.67
C ASP A 17 4.29 13.43 14.91
N ASN A 18 4.44 12.19 15.35
CA ASN A 18 3.74 11.05 14.74
C ASN A 18 2.30 11.03 15.25
N ILE A 19 1.33 11.22 14.36
CA ILE A 19 -0.09 11.25 14.72
C ILE A 19 -0.81 9.94 14.41
N SER A 20 -0.31 9.16 13.44
CA SER A 20 -0.82 7.83 13.12
C SER A 20 0.25 7.00 12.42
N GLN A 21 0.19 5.67 12.54
CA GLN A 21 1.14 4.76 11.91
C GLN A 21 0.55 3.37 11.67
N ASN A 22 1.08 2.67 10.66
CA ASN A 22 0.85 1.24 10.43
C ASN A 22 2.19 0.56 10.13
N GLU A 23 2.19 -0.66 9.58
CA GLU A 23 3.41 -1.40 9.23
C GLU A 23 4.28 -0.71 8.16
N TYR A 24 3.67 0.02 7.22
CA TYR A 24 4.34 0.55 6.03
C TYR A 24 4.55 2.06 6.04
N PHE A 25 3.68 2.80 6.74
CA PHE A 25 3.55 4.25 6.64
C PHE A 25 3.37 4.90 8.01
N ILE A 26 3.74 6.18 8.10
CA ILE A 26 3.53 7.05 9.26
C ILE A 26 2.96 8.38 8.77
N ILE A 27 1.86 8.83 9.37
CA ILE A 27 1.39 10.21 9.26
C ILE A 27 2.09 11.05 10.32
N GLN A 28 2.63 12.18 9.91
CA GLN A 28 3.30 13.12 10.77
C GLN A 28 2.71 14.52 10.63
N GLU A 29 2.63 15.24 11.75
CA GLU A 29 2.25 16.65 11.82
C GLU A 29 3.49 17.50 12.13
N HIS A 30 3.70 18.57 11.37
CA HIS A 30 4.76 19.54 11.63
C HIS A 30 4.36 20.41 12.82
N LYS A 31 5.27 20.63 13.77
CA LYS A 31 5.00 21.46 14.96
C LYS A 31 4.54 22.88 14.65
N VAL A 32 5.03 23.45 13.55
CA VAL A 32 4.77 24.85 13.19
C VAL A 32 3.87 25.00 11.96
N GLY A 33 3.99 24.11 10.97
CA GLY A 33 3.33 24.27 9.65
C GLY A 33 3.60 25.61 8.94
N LEU A 34 2.65 26.05 8.12
CA LEU A 34 2.67 27.33 7.41
C LEU A 34 2.69 28.54 8.38
N PRO A 35 3.39 29.65 8.05
CA PRO A 35 4.15 29.90 6.82
C PRO A 35 5.62 29.44 6.89
N VAL A 36 6.09 29.00 8.07
CA VAL A 36 7.50 28.65 8.31
C VAL A 36 7.90 27.38 7.57
N TRP A 37 6.94 26.47 7.37
CA TRP A 37 7.11 25.25 6.60
C TRP A 37 5.99 25.12 5.55
N PRO A 38 6.27 24.63 4.33
CA PRO A 38 5.32 24.65 3.22
C PRO A 38 4.05 23.81 3.42
N TYR A 39 4.07 22.83 4.34
CA TYR A 39 2.93 21.97 4.63
C TYR A 39 2.86 21.58 6.11
N LYS A 40 1.65 21.31 6.61
CA LYS A 40 1.41 20.95 8.02
C LYS A 40 1.47 19.44 8.25
N TYR A 41 1.10 18.62 7.27
CA TYR A 41 1.02 17.17 7.41
C TYR A 41 1.79 16.45 6.30
N ARG A 42 2.32 15.27 6.60
CA ARG A 42 2.95 14.38 5.63
C ARG A 42 2.74 12.91 5.93
N ILE A 43 2.86 12.07 4.90
CA ILE A 43 2.95 10.62 5.03
C ILE A 43 4.35 10.19 4.60
N THR A 44 5.01 9.39 5.43
CA THR A 44 6.33 8.82 5.15
C THR A 44 6.30 7.30 5.15
N MET A 45 7.14 6.68 4.33
CA MET A 45 7.40 5.24 4.38
C MET A 45 8.24 4.89 5.62
N ARG A 46 7.92 3.78 6.29
CA ARG A 46 8.64 3.34 7.49
C ARG A 46 10.04 2.83 7.19
N GLU A 47 10.18 2.09 6.10
CA GLU A 47 11.43 1.43 5.71
C GLU A 47 12.57 2.43 5.47
N ASN A 48 12.31 3.49 4.70
CA ASN A 48 13.34 4.40 4.22
C ASN A 48 13.08 5.88 4.57
N ARG A 49 12.01 6.17 5.30
CA ARG A 49 11.63 7.55 5.72
C ARG A 49 11.45 8.51 4.55
N MET A 50 11.12 8.01 3.36
CA MET A 50 10.77 8.85 2.23
C MET A 50 9.37 9.41 2.40
N GLU A 51 9.21 10.72 2.18
CA GLU A 51 7.91 11.37 2.10
C GLU A 51 7.23 11.04 0.77
N ILE A 52 5.96 10.65 0.82
CA ILE A 52 5.18 10.22 -0.34
C ILE A 52 3.90 11.05 -0.57
N ALA A 53 3.42 11.73 0.47
CA ALA A 53 2.28 12.64 0.41
C ALA A 53 2.45 13.76 1.44
N ASN A 54 1.88 14.93 1.16
CA ASN A 54 1.82 16.06 2.06
C ASN A 54 0.58 16.91 1.80
N SER A 55 0.09 17.58 2.86
CA SER A 55 -1.00 18.53 2.76
C SER A 55 -0.96 19.55 3.91
N ASN A 56 -1.67 20.65 3.75
CA ASN A 56 -1.99 21.59 4.83
C ASN A 56 -3.33 21.27 5.51
N ASP A 57 -4.15 20.41 4.90
CA ASP A 57 -5.45 19.97 5.42
C ASP A 57 -5.34 18.54 5.97
N PHE A 58 -5.81 18.36 7.20
CA PHE A 58 -5.84 17.04 7.83
C PHE A 58 -6.83 16.10 7.16
N GLN A 59 -7.94 16.61 6.61
CA GLN A 59 -8.92 15.79 5.91
C GLN A 59 -8.35 15.22 4.62
N GLU A 60 -7.60 16.03 3.86
CA GLU A 60 -6.95 15.59 2.63
C GLU A 60 -5.88 14.53 2.92
N ILE A 61 -4.98 14.76 3.89
CA ILE A 61 -3.94 13.77 4.22
C ILE A 61 -4.55 12.47 4.79
N SER A 62 -5.71 12.56 5.44
CA SER A 62 -6.45 11.38 5.92
C SER A 62 -7.04 10.58 4.77
N MET A 63 -7.56 11.24 3.73
CA MET A 63 -8.03 10.55 2.52
C MET A 63 -6.88 9.82 1.81
N ASP A 64 -5.70 10.45 1.73
CA ASP A 64 -4.49 9.81 1.19
C ASP A 64 -4.05 8.60 2.02
N TRP A 65 -4.15 8.71 3.34
CA TRP A 65 -3.87 7.59 4.24
C TRP A 65 -4.81 6.40 4.01
N GLU A 66 -6.11 6.64 3.90
CA GLU A 66 -7.09 5.58 3.61
C GLU A 66 -6.84 4.96 2.24
N TYR A 67 -6.50 5.77 1.24
CA TYR A 67 -6.13 5.28 -0.09
C TYR A 67 -4.90 4.36 -0.03
N LEU A 68 -3.83 4.78 0.66
CA LEU A 68 -2.60 3.99 0.77
C LEU A 68 -2.82 2.68 1.52
N LYS A 69 -3.60 2.69 2.60
CA LYS A 69 -3.97 1.45 3.32
C LYS A 69 -4.71 0.45 2.42
N LYS A 70 -5.57 0.95 1.54
CA LYS A 70 -6.38 0.11 0.67
C LYS A 70 -5.62 -0.40 -0.56
N TYR A 71 -4.77 0.43 -1.18
CA TYR A 71 -4.22 0.14 -2.51
C TYR A 71 -2.71 -0.06 -2.56
N ALA A 72 -1.95 0.45 -1.58
CA ALA A 72 -0.49 0.37 -1.58
C ALA A 72 0.07 -0.69 -0.63
N VAL A 73 -0.69 -1.06 0.40
CA VAL A 73 -0.35 -2.15 1.33
C VAL A 73 -0.65 -3.50 0.66
N PRO A 74 0.21 -4.53 0.79
CA PRO A 74 -0.10 -5.87 0.33
C PRO A 74 -1.39 -6.38 0.98
N GLN A 75 -2.46 -6.39 0.20
CA GLN A 75 -3.73 -6.96 0.62
C GLN A 75 -3.58 -8.48 0.56
N ILE A 76 -3.18 -9.10 1.68
CA ILE A 76 -3.06 -10.56 1.79
C ILE A 76 -4.38 -11.25 1.38
N GLU A 77 -5.49 -10.57 1.62
CA GLU A 77 -6.86 -11.02 1.35
C GLU A 77 -7.29 -10.84 -0.12
N ASP A 78 -6.78 -9.82 -0.83
CA ASP A 78 -7.07 -9.57 -2.26
C ASP A 78 -6.06 -10.24 -3.20
N LYS A 79 -5.21 -11.15 -2.69
CA LYS A 79 -4.40 -11.99 -3.56
C LYS A 79 -5.34 -12.81 -4.43
N ILE A 80 -5.31 -12.56 -5.74
CA ILE A 80 -5.85 -13.47 -6.76
C ILE A 80 -5.38 -14.87 -6.37
N ASP A 81 -6.33 -15.73 -6.03
CA ASP A 81 -6.11 -17.08 -5.54
C ASP A 81 -5.67 -17.97 -6.72
N ILE A 82 -4.44 -17.75 -7.21
CA ILE A 82 -3.83 -18.52 -8.32
C ILE A 82 -3.82 -20.01 -7.95
N GLY A 83 -3.78 -20.34 -6.65
CA GLY A 83 -3.86 -21.69 -6.13
C GLY A 83 -5.20 -22.40 -6.37
N LYS A 84 -6.31 -21.66 -6.51
CA LYS A 84 -7.61 -22.25 -6.90
C LYS A 84 -7.69 -22.50 -8.40
N SER A 85 -7.24 -21.56 -9.23
CA SER A 85 -7.33 -21.69 -10.69
C SER A 85 -6.49 -22.83 -11.26
N VAL A 86 -5.36 -23.18 -10.62
CA VAL A 86 -4.50 -24.29 -11.08
C VAL A 86 -5.09 -25.66 -10.71
N LYS A 87 -5.79 -25.78 -9.59
CA LYS A 87 -6.37 -27.06 -9.13
C LYS A 87 -7.50 -27.55 -10.03
N ASP A 88 -8.28 -26.64 -10.60
CA ASP A 88 -9.39 -27.02 -11.49
C ASP A 88 -8.92 -27.48 -12.88
N ILE A 89 -7.74 -27.02 -13.33
CA ILE A 89 -7.20 -27.34 -14.66
C ILE A 89 -6.55 -28.74 -14.68
N ASP A 90 -5.89 -29.15 -13.59
CA ASP A 90 -5.16 -30.43 -13.55
C ASP A 90 -6.07 -31.64 -13.33
N VAL A 91 -7.11 -31.51 -12.50
CA VAL A 91 -7.99 -32.65 -12.16
C VAL A 91 -8.91 -33.01 -13.32
N ILE A 92 -9.49 -32.00 -14.00
CA ILE A 92 -10.41 -32.24 -15.11
C ILE A 92 -9.67 -32.84 -16.32
N SER A 93 -8.45 -32.36 -16.60
CA SER A 93 -7.63 -32.89 -17.68
C SER A 93 -7.19 -34.33 -17.42
N LEU A 94 -6.74 -34.67 -16.20
CA LEU A 94 -6.40 -36.04 -15.79
C LEU A 94 -7.59 -37.01 -15.85
N ILE A 95 -8.76 -36.60 -15.35
CA ILE A 95 -9.98 -37.43 -15.42
C ILE A 95 -10.39 -37.68 -16.87
N SER A 96 -10.30 -36.66 -17.74
CA SER A 96 -10.62 -36.81 -19.17
C SER A 96 -9.66 -37.75 -19.91
N LEU A 97 -8.38 -37.80 -19.49
CA LEU A 97 -7.37 -38.66 -20.08
C LEU A 97 -7.61 -40.12 -19.67
N ILE A 98 -7.89 -40.36 -18.39
CA ILE A 98 -8.15 -41.69 -17.85
C ILE A 98 -9.45 -42.26 -18.42
N SER A 99 -10.51 -41.45 -18.56
CA SER A 99 -11.77 -41.92 -19.16
C SER A 99 -11.61 -42.34 -20.61
N LYS A 100 -10.81 -41.63 -21.41
CA LYS A 100 -10.48 -42.01 -22.80
C LYS A 100 -9.71 -43.34 -22.86
N ILE A 101 -8.73 -43.51 -21.99
CA ILE A 101 -7.91 -44.74 -21.93
C ILE A 101 -8.75 -45.95 -21.47
N THR A 102 -9.70 -45.74 -20.55
CA THR A 102 -10.52 -46.82 -19.98
C THR A 102 -11.68 -47.24 -20.89
N ILE A 103 -12.19 -46.34 -21.73
CA ILE A 103 -13.35 -46.62 -22.61
C ILE A 103 -12.93 -47.13 -24.00
N GLY A 104 -11.66 -47.00 -24.39
CA GLY A 104 -11.15 -47.64 -25.61
C GLY A 104 -11.87 -47.16 -26.89
N ILE A 105 -11.72 -45.87 -27.20
CA ILE A 105 -11.89 -45.30 -28.54
C ILE A 105 -10.66 -44.44 -28.82
#